data_AF-X0TQY1-F1
#
_entry.id   AF-X0TQY1-F1
#
_cell.length_a   1.000
_cell.length_b   1.000
_cell.length_c   1.000
_cell.angle_alpha   90.00
_cell.angle_beta   90.00
_cell.angle_gamma   90.00
#
_symmetry.space_group_name_H-M   'P 1'
#
loop_
_entity.id
_entity.type
_entity.pdbx_description
1 polymer ?
#
loop_
_entity_poly.entity_id
_entity_poly.type
_entity_poly.pdbx_seq_one_letter_code
_entity_poly.pdbx_strand_id
1 'polypeptide(L)'
;DQWNLEDFSIFSVDQQTDPTDIRSGGRATEGFSRPHFVHVSGTPLKMKFALKRREFRFEFDADPSIDAPTVLYVPEVHYPDGFEVELSEGELEETRDPQMLTFRVHQSGIHTVVIKPKK
;
A
#
# COMPACT_ATOMS: atom_id res chain seq x y z
N ASP A 1 16.98 -33.45 -6.73
CA ASP A 1 18.06 -32.45 -6.63
C ASP A 1 17.75 -31.30 -5.66
N GLN A 2 16.61 -31.31 -4.94
CA GLN A 2 16.35 -30.54 -3.68
C GLN A 2 16.79 -29.07 -3.70
N TRP A 3 16.80 -28.47 -4.88
CA TRP A 3 17.48 -27.21 -5.07
C TRP A 3 16.75 -26.05 -4.40
N ASN A 4 15.45 -26.21 -4.04
CA ASN A 4 14.65 -25.32 -3.16
C ASN A 4 13.34 -25.93 -2.58
N LEU A 5 13.10 -27.25 -2.59
CA LEU A 5 11.75 -27.82 -2.33
C LEU A 5 10.66 -27.17 -3.23
N GLU A 6 10.91 -27.15 -4.55
CA GLU A 6 10.17 -26.41 -5.60
C GLU A 6 8.64 -26.34 -5.48
N ASP A 7 8.15 -25.43 -4.64
CA ASP A 7 6.85 -24.82 -4.88
C ASP A 7 7.04 -23.30 -4.99
N PHE A 8 6.52 -22.70 -6.06
CA PHE A 8 6.46 -21.24 -6.22
C PHE A 8 5.39 -20.64 -5.29
N SER A 9 5.15 -21.28 -4.14
CA SER A 9 4.17 -20.87 -3.17
C SER A 9 4.67 -19.63 -2.45
N ILE A 10 3.75 -18.68 -2.26
CA ILE A 10 3.97 -17.49 -1.46
C ILE A 10 3.91 -17.77 0.05
N PHE A 11 3.75 -19.04 0.44
CA PHE A 11 3.56 -19.50 1.81
C PHE A 11 4.08 -20.93 2.00
N SER A 12 4.57 -21.26 3.19
CA SER A 12 4.98 -22.61 3.58
C SER A 12 4.80 -22.84 5.08
N VAL A 13 4.05 -23.89 5.43
CA VAL A 13 3.82 -24.29 6.83
C VAL A 13 5.14 -24.64 7.52
N ASP A 14 6.06 -25.31 6.83
CA ASP A 14 7.37 -25.70 7.39
C ASP A 14 8.28 -24.49 7.71
N GLN A 15 7.94 -23.30 7.18
CA GLN A 15 8.63 -22.04 7.46
C GLN A 15 7.87 -21.16 8.47
N GLN A 16 6.80 -21.67 9.08
CA GLN A 16 6.14 -21.01 10.21
C GLN A 16 6.97 -21.20 11.48
N THR A 17 7.86 -20.25 11.75
CA THR A 17 8.72 -20.25 12.95
C THR A 17 8.06 -19.61 14.17
N ASP A 18 6.98 -18.84 13.96
CA ASP A 18 6.22 -18.18 15.02
C ASP A 18 4.71 -18.41 14.81
N PRO A 19 4.04 -19.21 15.65
CA PRO A 19 2.62 -19.51 15.50
C PRO A 19 1.70 -18.33 15.89
N THR A 20 2.24 -17.29 16.53
CA THR A 20 1.48 -16.08 16.91
C THR A 20 1.53 -14.99 15.84
N ASP A 21 2.50 -15.07 14.92
CA ASP A 21 2.62 -14.19 13.77
C ASP A 21 1.86 -14.75 12.57
N ILE A 22 0.77 -14.06 12.17
CA ILE A 22 -0.03 -14.41 11.00
C ILE A 22 0.77 -14.35 9.68
N ARG A 23 1.94 -13.70 9.67
CA ARG A 23 2.84 -13.57 8.52
C ARG A 23 3.90 -14.67 8.50
N SER A 24 4.03 -15.46 9.58
CA SER A 24 4.99 -16.54 9.65
C SER A 24 4.75 -17.56 8.54
N GLY A 25 5.81 -18.05 7.92
CA GLY A 25 5.75 -18.91 6.73
C GLY A 25 5.49 -18.18 5.41
N GLY A 26 5.26 -16.87 5.41
CA GLY A 26 5.17 -16.06 4.19
C GLY A 26 6.52 -15.98 3.47
N ARG A 27 6.51 -16.18 2.14
CA ARG A 27 7.71 -16.16 1.30
C ARG A 27 7.69 -14.96 0.37
N ALA A 28 8.79 -14.22 0.32
CA ALA A 28 8.96 -13.07 -0.56
C ALA A 28 7.80 -12.03 -0.48
N THR A 29 7.19 -11.85 0.70
CA THR A 29 6.11 -10.88 0.93
C THR A 29 6.52 -9.46 0.55
N GLU A 30 7.77 -9.09 0.84
CA GLU A 30 8.38 -7.84 0.39
C GLU A 30 8.58 -7.75 -1.12
N GLY A 31 8.36 -8.82 -1.90
CA GLY A 31 8.46 -8.86 -3.35
C GLY A 31 7.17 -8.46 -4.05
N PHE A 32 6.03 -8.93 -3.53
CA PHE A 32 4.72 -8.76 -4.17
C PHE A 32 3.75 -7.85 -3.39
N SER A 33 3.89 -7.74 -2.06
CA SER A 33 3.02 -6.86 -1.28
C SER A 33 3.54 -5.42 -1.42
N ARG A 34 2.76 -4.56 -2.07
CA ARG A 34 3.12 -3.18 -2.43
C ARG A 34 1.98 -2.23 -2.10
N PRO A 35 2.28 -0.95 -1.79
CA PRO A 35 1.22 0.04 -1.72
C PRO A 35 0.49 0.15 -3.06
N HIS A 36 -0.84 0.20 -3.03
CA HIS A 36 -1.68 0.32 -4.23
C HIS A 36 -3.06 0.87 -3.87
N PHE A 37 -3.77 1.45 -4.84
CA PHE A 37 -5.16 1.83 -4.63
C PHE A 37 -6.06 0.60 -4.57
N VAL A 38 -7.03 0.63 -3.67
CA VAL A 38 -8.19 -0.25 -3.67
C VAL A 38 -9.31 0.42 -4.46
N HIS A 39 -9.52 1.72 -4.23
CA HIS A 39 -10.49 2.57 -4.92
C HIS A 39 -9.89 3.93 -5.23
N VAL A 40 -10.27 4.55 -6.35
CA VAL A 40 -9.86 5.91 -6.73
C VAL A 40 -11.09 6.68 -7.16
N SER A 41 -11.29 7.86 -6.56
CA SER A 41 -12.33 8.82 -6.91
C SER A 41 -11.89 9.66 -8.12
N GLY A 42 -11.72 8.99 -9.27
CA GLY A 42 -11.22 9.60 -10.49
C GLY A 42 -10.45 8.60 -11.36
N THR A 43 -9.55 9.10 -12.20
CA THR A 43 -8.77 8.29 -13.15
C THR A 43 -7.32 8.15 -12.69
N PRO A 44 -6.83 6.93 -12.40
CA PRO A 44 -5.41 6.67 -12.13
C PRO A 44 -4.52 7.06 -13.33
N LEU A 45 -3.46 7.85 -13.11
CA LEU A 45 -2.54 8.28 -14.18
C LEU A 45 -1.16 7.62 -14.05
N LYS A 46 -0.59 7.60 -12.85
CA LYS A 46 0.76 7.07 -12.62
C LYS A 46 0.89 6.49 -11.23
N MET A 47 1.49 5.31 -11.13
CA MET A 47 1.80 4.65 -9.86
C MET A 47 3.26 4.20 -9.86
N LYS A 48 3.99 4.48 -8.78
CA LYS A 48 5.38 4.07 -8.63
C LYS A 48 5.69 3.75 -7.17
N PHE A 49 6.36 2.62 -6.94
CA PHE A 49 6.95 2.28 -5.64
C PHE A 49 8.46 2.10 -5.78
N ALA A 50 9.24 2.89 -5.05
CA ALA A 50 10.68 2.81 -5.00
C ALA A 50 11.12 1.97 -3.78
N LEU A 51 11.24 0.66 -3.94
CA LEU A 51 11.51 -0.30 -2.86
C LEU A 51 12.66 0.12 -1.93
N LYS A 52 13.80 0.56 -2.48
CA LYS A 52 14.97 0.96 -1.67
C LYS A 52 14.69 2.12 -0.71
N ARG A 53 13.79 3.03 -1.08
CA ARG A 53 13.41 4.20 -0.28
C ARG A 53 12.07 3.99 0.45
N ARG A 54 11.35 2.92 0.10
CA ARG A 54 9.96 2.66 0.51
C ARG A 54 9.06 3.86 0.25
N GLU A 55 9.33 4.56 -0.85
CA GLU A 55 8.56 5.72 -1.28
C GLU A 55 7.54 5.28 -2.33
N PHE A 56 6.27 5.48 -2.03
CA PHE A 56 5.19 5.32 -2.99
C PHE A 56 4.74 6.68 -3.49
N ARG A 57 4.58 6.84 -4.80
CA ARG A 57 3.99 8.03 -5.43
C ARG A 57 2.88 7.60 -6.37
N PHE A 58 1.73 8.23 -6.22
CA PHE A 58 0.57 8.03 -7.08
C PHE A 58 0.02 9.36 -7.55
N GLU A 59 -0.39 9.40 -8.82
CA GLU A 59 -0.93 10.56 -9.51
C GLU A 59 -2.23 10.12 -10.19
N PHE A 60 -3.28 10.92 -10.03
CA PHE A 60 -4.61 10.64 -10.56
C PHE A 60 -5.33 11.94 -10.92
N ASP A 61 -6.23 11.87 -11.89
CA ASP A 61 -7.14 12.95 -12.24
C ASP A 61 -8.43 12.79 -11.42
N ALA A 62 -8.64 13.65 -10.43
CA ALA A 62 -9.74 13.55 -9.48
C ALA A 62 -11.07 13.98 -10.10
N ASP A 63 -12.12 13.23 -9.78
CA ASP A 63 -13.51 13.56 -10.14
C ASP A 63 -14.32 13.78 -8.85
N PRO A 64 -14.54 15.04 -8.43
CA PRO A 64 -15.31 15.37 -7.23
C PRO A 64 -16.78 14.99 -7.30
N SER A 65 -17.30 14.58 -8.47
CA SER A 65 -18.68 14.07 -8.57
C SER A 65 -18.83 12.65 -8.01
N ILE A 66 -17.71 11.95 -7.79
CA ILE A 66 -17.69 10.62 -7.18
C ILE A 66 -17.71 10.77 -5.65
N ASP A 67 -18.83 10.37 -5.04
CA ASP A 67 -19.03 10.45 -3.58
C ASP A 67 -18.24 9.39 -2.80
N ALA A 68 -17.72 8.35 -3.45
CA ALA A 68 -16.85 7.37 -2.78
C ALA A 68 -15.44 7.95 -2.58
N PRO A 69 -14.78 7.73 -1.44
CA PRO A 69 -13.42 8.23 -1.20
C PRO A 69 -12.38 7.43 -1.99
N THR A 70 -11.18 7.98 -2.11
CA THR A 70 -10.01 7.20 -2.56
C THR A 70 -9.48 6.37 -1.40
N VAL A 71 -9.22 5.09 -1.65
CA VAL A 71 -8.74 4.13 -0.65
C VAL A 71 -7.45 3.49 -1.16
N LEU A 72 -6.43 3.46 -0.32
CA LEU A 72 -5.10 2.95 -0.62
C LEU A 72 -4.67 1.94 0.44
N TYR A 73 -4.27 0.75 0.00
CA TYR A 73 -3.68 -0.25 0.87
C TYR A 73 -2.18 0.00 1.05
N VAL A 74 -1.72 0.08 2.30
CA VAL A 74 -0.33 0.29 2.71
C VAL A 74 0.17 -0.95 3.45
N PRO A 75 1.01 -1.80 2.84
CA PRO A 75 1.54 -2.99 3.47
C PRO A 75 2.51 -2.69 4.63
N GLU A 76 2.20 -3.20 5.82
CA GLU A 76 3.01 -3.08 7.05
C GLU A 76 4.45 -3.57 6.87
N VAL A 77 4.67 -4.61 6.04
CA VAL A 77 6.01 -5.16 5.77
C VAL A 77 7.01 -4.11 5.25
N HIS A 78 6.53 -3.01 4.66
CA HIS A 78 7.38 -1.90 4.23
C HIS A 78 7.48 -0.77 5.26
N TYR A 79 6.54 -0.70 6.20
CA TYR A 79 6.37 0.41 7.15
C TYR A 79 6.09 -0.10 8.57
N PRO A 80 6.96 -0.93 9.16
CA PRO A 80 6.72 -1.52 10.49
C PRO A 80 6.60 -0.46 11.59
N ASP A 81 7.29 0.68 11.43
CA ASP A 81 7.23 1.82 12.35
C ASP A 81 6.19 2.88 11.92
N GLY A 82 5.36 2.54 10.93
CA GLY A 82 4.40 3.44 10.30
C GLY A 82 4.98 4.31 9.19
N PHE A 83 4.12 5.18 8.66
CA PHE A 83 4.41 6.01 7.49
C PHE A 83 3.85 7.43 7.64
N GLU A 84 4.33 8.31 6.78
CA GLU A 84 3.83 9.67 6.58
C GLU A 84 3.15 9.75 5.21
N VAL A 85 2.12 10.59 5.11
CA VAL A 85 1.36 10.83 3.88
C VAL A 85 1.47 12.30 3.52
N GLU A 86 1.86 12.57 2.28
CA GLU A 86 1.81 13.90 1.66
C GLU A 86 0.72 13.88 0.58
N LEU A 87 -0.33 14.67 0.77
CA LEU A 87 -1.36 14.92 -0.24
C LEU A 87 -1.14 16.30 -0.85
N SER A 88 -1.29 16.40 -2.17
CA SER A 88 -1.27 17.70 -2.85
C SER A 88 -2.48 18.57 -2.50
N GLU A 89 -3.62 17.95 -2.18
CA GLU A 89 -4.90 18.56 -1.83
C GLU A 89 -5.73 17.52 -1.08
N GLY A 90 -6.73 17.95 -0.31
CA GLY A 90 -7.70 17.07 0.31
C GLY A 90 -7.41 16.76 1.78
N GLU A 91 -8.17 15.81 2.31
CA GLU A 91 -8.18 15.47 3.72
C GLU A 91 -8.11 13.95 3.93
N LEU A 92 -7.33 13.56 4.94
CA LEU A 92 -7.30 12.19 5.42
C LEU A 92 -8.53 11.94 6.28
N GLU A 93 -9.16 10.79 6.05
CA GLU A 93 -10.24 10.33 6.90
C GLU A 93 -9.71 9.44 8.04
N GLU A 94 -10.47 9.35 9.13
CA GLU A 94 -10.17 8.39 10.19
C GLU A 94 -10.34 6.96 9.65
N THR A 95 -9.32 6.14 9.84
CA THR A 95 -9.27 4.77 9.32
C THR A 95 -9.27 3.79 10.47
N ARG A 96 -10.10 2.73 10.36
CA ARG A 96 -10.14 1.66 11.37
C ARG A 96 -9.01 0.66 11.21
N ASP A 97 -8.56 0.48 9.96
CA ASP A 97 -7.45 -0.40 9.61
C ASP A 97 -6.23 0.46 9.28
N PRO A 98 -5.10 0.32 10.03
CA PRO A 98 -3.89 1.12 9.81
C PRO A 98 -3.24 0.87 8.45
N GLN A 99 -3.59 -0.23 7.76
CA GLN A 99 -3.13 -0.54 6.42
C GLN A 99 -4.07 -0.02 5.32
N MET A 100 -5.19 0.62 5.66
CA MET A 100 -6.12 1.20 4.68
C MET A 100 -6.20 2.70 4.85
N LEU A 101 -5.47 3.43 4.03
CA LEU A 101 -5.53 4.89 3.98
C LEU A 101 -6.74 5.34 3.17
N THR A 102 -7.60 6.17 3.77
CA THR A 102 -8.77 6.75 3.10
C THR A 102 -8.63 8.26 3.05
N PHE A 103 -8.90 8.85 1.90
CA PHE A 103 -8.83 10.31 1.74
C PHE A 103 -9.78 10.82 0.66
N ARG A 104 -10.12 12.10 0.77
CA ARG A 104 -10.95 12.82 -0.20
C ARG A 104 -10.23 14.01 -0.75
N VAL A 105 -10.44 14.25 -2.03
CA VAL A 105 -10.02 15.44 -2.74
C VAL A 105 -11.28 16.13 -3.23
N HIS A 106 -11.36 17.44 -3.03
CA HIS A 106 -12.58 18.21 -3.32
C HIS A 106 -12.47 18.99 -4.62
N GLN A 107 -11.25 19.09 -5.17
CA GLN A 107 -10.96 19.77 -6.42
C GLN A 107 -10.79 18.77 -7.56
N SER A 108 -11.28 19.13 -8.75
CA SER A 108 -11.04 18.36 -9.96
C SER A 108 -9.63 18.63 -10.50
N GLY A 109 -9.05 17.64 -11.17
CA GLY A 109 -7.75 17.78 -11.84
C GLY A 109 -6.70 16.84 -11.28
N ILE A 110 -5.44 17.09 -11.62
CA ILE A 110 -4.34 16.18 -11.28
C ILE A 110 -3.88 16.39 -9.83
N HIS A 111 -4.00 15.34 -9.03
CA HIS A 111 -3.53 15.30 -7.66
C HIS A 111 -2.51 14.20 -7.44
N THR A 112 -1.68 14.37 -6.40
CA THR A 112 -0.63 13.43 -6.03
C THR A 112 -0.76 13.04 -4.56
N VAL A 113 -0.57 11.75 -4.29
CA VAL A 113 -0.31 11.21 -2.94
C VAL A 113 1.08 10.60 -2.90
N VAL A 114 1.81 10.88 -1.83
CA VAL A 114 3.13 10.30 -1.56
C VAL A 114 3.13 9.66 -0.18
N ILE A 115 3.64 8.44 -0.08
CA ILE A 115 3.79 7.70 1.18
C ILE A 115 5.26 7.39 1.40
N LYS A 116 5.78 7.71 2.59
CA LYS A 116 7.17 7.51 2.99
C LYS A 116 7.24 6.93 4.41
N PRO A 117 8.31 6.22 4.79
CA PRO A 117 8.52 5.85 6.19
C PRO A 117 8.54 7.09 7.10
N LYS A 118 8.06 6.96 8.34
CA LYS A 118 8.28 7.97 9.38
C LYS A 118 9.78 8.16 9.62
N LYS A 119 10.17 9.40 9.95
CA LYS A 119 11.55 9.72 10.34
C LYS A 119 11.92 9.20 11.72
#